data_AF-A0A961T6C5-F1
#
_entry.id   AF-A0A961T6C5-F1
#
_cell.length_a   1.000
_cell.length_b   1.000
_cell.length_c   1.000
_cell.angle_alpha   90.00
_cell.angle_beta   90.00
_cell.angle_gamma   90.00
#
_symmetry.space_group_name_H-M   'P 1'
#
loop_
_entity.id
_entity.type
_entity.pdbx_description
1 polymer ?
#
loop_
_entity_poly.entity_id
_entity_poly.type
_entity_poly.pdbx_seq_one_letter_code
_entity_poly.pdbx_strand_id
1 'polypeptide(L)'
;AAMSREERLNYHDVPKNVSDYLRPYVERLLAAEGIVLVHPVWNFGYPAILKGYFDRVFMPGVSFEMSDGPENGRLVPKLRKIRKAAFVTTYGGTRFRTIVMGDPPRLLAKRWGWVTFRGAPRPKYLALYDMNNNNPERLNAFQDKVRAEMARF
;
A
#
# COMPACT_ATOMS: atom_id res chain seq x y z
N ALA A 1 1.74 13.60 -3.90
CA ALA A 1 2.64 14.56 -4.58
C ALA A 1 3.59 13.78 -5.48
N ALA A 2 3.89 14.30 -6.68
CA ALA A 2 4.84 13.67 -7.59
C ALA A 2 6.29 13.87 -7.11
N MET A 3 7.20 12.99 -7.52
CA MET A 3 8.64 13.15 -7.25
C MET A 3 9.18 14.43 -7.90
N SER A 4 10.07 15.13 -7.20
CA SER A 4 10.84 16.23 -7.76
C SER A 4 11.84 15.73 -8.82
N ARG A 5 12.40 16.64 -9.61
CA ARG A 5 13.46 16.28 -10.57
C ARG A 5 14.67 15.66 -9.87
N GLU A 6 15.07 16.25 -8.74
CA GLU A 6 16.20 15.77 -7.94
C GLU A 6 15.95 14.37 -7.39
N GLU A 7 14.76 14.12 -6.83
CA GLU A 7 14.37 12.79 -6.32
C GLU A 7 14.42 11.72 -7.42
N ARG A 8 14.01 12.07 -8.65
CA ARG A 8 14.08 11.14 -9.80
C ARG A 8 15.51 10.83 -10.20
N LEU A 9 16.38 11.84 -10.25
CA LEU A 9 17.79 11.64 -10.62
C LEU A 9 18.52 10.79 -9.59
N ASN A 10 18.18 10.98 -8.31
CA ASN A 10 18.84 10.30 -7.20
C ASN A 10 18.18 8.97 -6.83
N TYR A 11 17.10 8.54 -7.50
CA TYR A 11 16.27 7.39 -7.08
C TYR A 11 17.05 6.10 -6.84
N HIS A 12 18.09 5.85 -7.64
CA HIS A 12 18.95 4.67 -7.56
C HIS A 12 20.26 4.89 -6.78
N ASP A 13 20.55 6.10 -6.32
CA ASP A 13 21.76 6.42 -5.56
C ASP A 13 21.56 6.07 -4.08
N VAL A 14 21.79 4.81 -3.71
CA VAL A 14 21.59 4.33 -2.32
C VAL A 14 22.87 4.59 -1.50
N PRO A 15 22.81 5.22 -0.30
CA PRO A 15 21.61 5.61 0.46
C PRO A 15 21.14 7.07 0.26
N LYS A 16 21.76 7.84 -0.65
CA LYS A 16 21.44 9.26 -0.87
C LYS A 16 20.02 9.51 -1.37
N ASN A 17 19.37 8.51 -1.94
CA ASN A 17 17.97 8.53 -2.35
C ASN A 17 17.01 8.78 -1.16
N VAL A 18 17.45 8.55 0.08
CA VAL A 18 16.72 8.89 1.30
C VAL A 18 17.07 10.31 1.76
N SER A 19 16.33 11.29 1.26
CA SER A 19 16.43 12.69 1.73
C SER A 19 16.02 12.84 3.20
N ASP A 20 16.46 13.92 3.85
CA ASP A 20 16.10 14.22 5.24
C ASP A 20 14.58 14.35 5.44
N TYR A 21 13.85 14.84 4.43
CA TYR A 21 12.39 14.90 4.43
C TYR A 21 11.73 13.52 4.43
N LEU A 22 12.30 12.55 3.70
CA LEU A 22 11.75 11.20 3.58
C LEU A 22 12.19 10.28 4.72
N ARG A 23 13.31 10.59 5.39
CA ARG A 23 13.91 9.74 6.43
C ARG A 23 12.93 9.31 7.53
N PRO A 24 12.11 10.18 8.13
CA PRO A 24 11.16 9.74 9.17
C PRO A 24 10.13 8.72 8.67
N TYR A 25 9.73 8.82 7.40
CA TYR A 25 8.79 7.88 6.78
C TYR A 25 9.46 6.52 6.51
N VAL A 26 10.70 6.54 6.01
CA VAL A 26 11.50 5.34 5.77
C VAL A 26 11.78 4.60 7.07
N GLU A 27 12.23 5.31 8.11
CA GLU A 27 12.52 4.73 9.43
C GLU A 27 11.27 4.09 10.04
N ARG A 28 10.12 4.78 9.98
CA ARG A 28 8.85 4.23 10.45
C ARG A 28 8.45 2.97 9.67
N LEU A 29 8.65 2.95 8.35
CA LEU A 29 8.37 1.78 7.52
C LEU A 29 9.29 0.60 7.87
N LEU A 30 10.59 0.85 8.05
CA LEU A 30 11.59 -0.19 8.39
C LEU A 30 11.46 -0.71 9.82
N ALA A 31 10.90 0.07 10.73
CA ALA A 31 10.59 -0.34 12.10
C ALA A 31 9.27 -1.14 12.20
N ALA A 32 8.38 -1.05 11.20
CA ALA A 32 7.04 -1.62 11.30
C ALA A 32 7.03 -3.16 11.20
N GLU A 33 6.23 -3.78 12.08
CA GLU A 33 5.87 -5.20 12.00
C GLU A 33 4.48 -5.43 11.41
N GLY A 34 3.65 -4.38 11.35
CA GLY A 34 2.32 -4.40 10.77
C GLY A 34 2.07 -3.13 9.97
N ILE A 35 1.37 -3.25 8.83
CA ILE A 35 0.96 -2.11 8.01
C ILE A 35 -0.55 -2.16 7.75
N VAL A 36 -1.23 -1.05 8.06
CA VAL A 36 -2.65 -0.85 7.76
C VAL A 36 -2.79 0.41 6.92
N LEU A 37 -3.34 0.25 5.72
CA LEU A 37 -3.55 1.34 4.78
C LEU A 37 -5.05 1.66 4.73
N VAL A 38 -5.41 2.84 5.23
CA VAL A 38 -6.79 3.34 5.24
C VAL A 38 -6.94 4.42 4.18
N HIS A 39 -7.73 4.17 3.15
CA HIS A 39 -7.88 5.14 2.06
C HIS A 39 -9.21 4.99 1.30
N PRO A 40 -9.77 6.07 0.72
CA PRO A 40 -10.81 5.93 -0.29
C PRO A 40 -10.23 5.42 -1.61
N VAL A 41 -11.09 4.92 -2.50
CA VAL A 41 -10.73 4.64 -3.90
C VAL A 41 -11.14 5.81 -4.79
N TRP A 42 -10.17 6.37 -5.51
CA TRP A 42 -10.38 7.45 -6.47
C TRP A 42 -9.94 7.00 -7.85
N ASN A 43 -10.81 7.14 -8.86
CA ASN A 43 -10.55 6.70 -10.24
C ASN A 43 -10.03 5.25 -10.34
N PHE A 44 -10.60 4.34 -9.54
CA PHE A 44 -10.17 2.93 -9.43
C PHE A 44 -8.69 2.75 -9.05
N GLY A 45 -8.11 3.71 -8.31
CA GLY A 45 -6.75 3.65 -7.79
C GLY A 45 -6.64 4.21 -6.37
N TYR A 46 -5.39 4.31 -5.91
CA TYR A 46 -5.06 4.99 -4.67
C TYR A 46 -5.15 6.51 -4.81
N PRO A 47 -5.52 7.25 -3.75
CA PRO A 47 -5.41 8.70 -3.73
C PRO A 47 -3.99 9.14 -4.10
N ALA A 48 -3.86 10.26 -4.82
CA ALA A 48 -2.56 10.72 -5.34
C ALA A 48 -1.49 10.92 -4.25
N ILE A 49 -1.91 11.24 -3.02
CA ILE A 49 -1.01 11.33 -1.87
C ILE A 49 -0.46 9.96 -1.45
N LEU A 50 -1.30 8.92 -1.41
CA LEU A 50 -0.88 7.56 -1.07
C LEU A 50 -0.03 6.95 -2.19
N LYS A 51 -0.39 7.19 -3.45
CA LYS A 51 0.46 6.76 -4.58
C LYS A 51 1.83 7.43 -4.53
N GLY A 52 1.88 8.74 -4.24
CA GLY A 52 3.13 9.46 -4.06
C GLY A 52 3.96 8.98 -2.86
N TYR A 53 3.31 8.53 -1.78
CA TYR A 53 4.00 7.89 -0.67
C TYR A 53 4.69 6.59 -1.11
N PHE A 54 3.99 5.72 -1.85
CA PHE A 54 4.64 4.53 -2.42
C PHE A 54 5.81 4.91 -3.33
N ASP A 55 5.61 5.84 -4.25
CA ASP A 55 6.66 6.20 -5.23
C ASP A 55 7.91 6.80 -4.59
N ARG A 56 7.75 7.54 -3.48
CA ARG A 56 8.86 8.24 -2.80
C ARG A 56 9.49 7.44 -1.66
N VAL A 57 8.76 6.52 -1.03
CA VAL A 57 9.27 5.78 0.15
C VAL A 57 9.63 4.33 -0.21
N PHE A 58 8.97 3.73 -1.19
CA PHE A 58 9.23 2.35 -1.62
C PHE A 58 10.25 2.36 -2.75
N MET A 59 11.51 2.57 -2.38
CA MET A 59 12.64 2.77 -3.29
C MET A 59 13.78 1.75 -3.06
N PRO A 60 14.76 1.67 -3.97
CA PRO A 60 15.94 0.82 -3.82
C PRO A 60 16.63 1.03 -2.48
N GLY A 61 17.07 -0.05 -1.84
CA GLY A 61 17.68 -0.05 -0.51
C GLY A 61 16.69 0.04 0.65
N VAL A 62 15.44 0.47 0.40
CA VAL A 62 14.38 0.57 1.42
C VAL A 62 13.41 -0.60 1.34
N SER A 63 12.57 -0.65 0.29
CA SER A 63 11.52 -1.67 0.18
C SER A 63 11.95 -2.87 -0.67
N PHE A 64 12.94 -2.67 -1.54
CA PHE A 64 13.54 -3.70 -2.36
C PHE A 64 15.01 -3.40 -2.69
N GLU A 65 15.73 -4.41 -3.14
CA GLU A 65 17.05 -4.31 -3.77
C GLU A 65 16.97 -4.83 -5.20
N MET A 66 17.87 -4.35 -6.05
CA MET A 66 18.13 -4.95 -7.36
C MET A 66 19.32 -5.90 -7.21
N SER A 67 19.19 -7.15 -7.63
CA SER A 67 20.30 -8.10 -7.55
C SER A 67 21.42 -7.75 -8.52
N ASP A 68 22.66 -7.81 -8.03
CA ASP A 68 23.87 -7.80 -8.85
C ASP A 68 24.21 -9.22 -9.32
N GLY A 69 24.77 -9.38 -10.53
CA GLY A 69 25.25 -10.67 -11.06
C GLY A 69 24.39 -11.27 -12.20
N PRO A 70 24.39 -12.60 -12.43
CA PRO A 70 23.72 -13.23 -13.59
C PRO A 70 22.20 -12.99 -13.66
N GLU A 71 21.56 -12.73 -12.52
CA GLU A 71 20.16 -12.29 -12.42
C GLU A 71 20.04 -10.76 -12.38
N ASN A 72 20.86 -10.04 -13.15
CA ASN A 72 21.01 -8.59 -13.06
C ASN A 72 19.66 -7.87 -13.16
N GLY A 73 19.32 -7.05 -12.15
CA GLY A 73 18.09 -6.26 -12.15
C GLY A 73 16.83 -6.95 -11.62
N ARG A 74 16.92 -8.16 -11.05
CA ARG A 74 15.77 -8.78 -10.37
C ARG A 74 15.46 -8.03 -9.08
N LEU A 75 14.18 -7.74 -8.87
CA LEU A 75 13.69 -7.04 -7.68
C LEU A 75 13.53 -8.02 -6.50
N VAL A 76 14.28 -7.80 -5.43
CA VAL A 76 14.25 -8.59 -4.20
C VAL A 76 13.59 -7.79 -3.07
N PRO A 77 12.43 -8.23 -2.53
CA PRO A 77 11.74 -7.51 -1.45
C PRO A 77 12.55 -7.49 -0.13
N LYS A 78 12.68 -6.30 0.50
CA LYS A 78 13.38 -6.10 1.78
C LYS A 78 12.48 -5.99 3.01
N LEU A 79 11.19 -5.71 2.85
CA LEU A 79 10.26 -5.47 3.97
C LEU A 79 9.86 -6.76 4.71
N ARG A 80 10.84 -7.53 5.19
CA ARG A 80 10.64 -8.83 5.87
C ARG A 80 10.12 -8.72 7.30
N LYS A 81 10.32 -7.56 7.96
CA LYS A 81 9.80 -7.30 9.30
C LYS A 81 8.29 -7.16 9.34
N ILE A 82 7.66 -6.74 8.24
CA ILE A 82 6.21 -6.62 8.14
C ILE A 82 5.62 -8.02 8.08
N ARG A 83 4.99 -8.46 9.18
CA ARG A 83 4.33 -9.75 9.36
C ARG A 83 2.84 -9.70 9.12
N LYS A 84 2.25 -8.50 9.10
CA LYS A 84 0.80 -8.32 8.93
C LYS A 84 0.52 -7.13 8.03
N ALA A 85 -0.40 -7.29 7.08
CA ALA A 85 -0.78 -6.24 6.13
C ALA A 85 -2.30 -6.20 5.94
N ALA A 86 -2.88 -5.01 6.01
CA ALA A 86 -4.30 -4.80 5.77
C ALA A 86 -4.56 -3.52 4.98
N PHE A 87 -5.62 -3.55 4.17
CA PHE A 87 -6.15 -2.41 3.44
C PHE A 87 -7.61 -2.24 3.86
N VAL A 88 -7.95 -1.06 4.38
CA VAL A 88 -9.30 -0.67 4.74
C VAL A 88 -9.71 0.44 3.79
N THR A 89 -10.70 0.17 2.94
CA THR A 89 -11.00 1.05 1.82
C THR A 89 -12.49 1.31 1.66
N THR A 90 -12.79 2.42 1.02
CA THR A 90 -14.15 2.80 0.67
C THR A 90 -14.27 3.10 -0.82
N TYR A 91 -15.37 2.67 -1.43
CA TYR A 91 -15.69 2.93 -2.83
C TYR A 91 -16.98 3.75 -2.91
N GLY A 92 -16.99 4.77 -3.77
CA GLY A 92 -18.22 5.49 -4.10
C GLY A 92 -19.20 4.66 -4.93
N GLY A 93 -18.70 3.75 -5.78
CA GLY A 93 -19.52 2.89 -6.64
C GLY A 93 -19.91 1.55 -6.02
N THR A 94 -20.96 0.94 -6.58
CA THR A 94 -21.43 -0.40 -6.19
C THR A 94 -20.40 -1.50 -6.49
N ARG A 95 -20.52 -2.64 -5.80
CA ARG A 95 -19.63 -3.79 -6.01
C ARG A 95 -19.65 -4.27 -7.46
N PHE A 96 -20.82 -4.31 -8.09
CA PHE A 96 -20.97 -4.72 -9.49
C PHE A 96 -20.16 -3.83 -10.44
N ARG A 97 -20.30 -2.49 -10.33
CA ARG A 97 -19.51 -1.55 -11.13
C ARG A 97 -18.00 -1.72 -10.91
N THR A 98 -17.58 -1.99 -9.66
CA THR A 98 -16.15 -2.23 -9.38
C THR A 98 -15.63 -3.52 -10.03
N ILE A 99 -16.44 -4.56 -10.14
CA ILE A 99 -16.08 -5.82 -10.80
C ILE A 99 -15.94 -5.62 -12.31
N VAL A 100 -16.87 -4.90 -12.95
CA VAL A 100 -16.81 -4.58 -14.39
C VAL A 100 -15.49 -3.86 -14.74
N MET A 101 -14.99 -3.03 -13.82
CA MET A 101 -13.73 -2.30 -13.99
C MET A 101 -12.48 -3.11 -13.57
N GLY A 102 -12.64 -4.40 -13.23
CA GLY A 102 -11.57 -5.32 -12.84
C GLY A 102 -11.10 -5.22 -11.38
N ASP A 103 -11.67 -4.29 -10.60
CA ASP A 103 -11.28 -3.98 -9.22
C ASP A 103 -9.77 -3.81 -8.99
N PRO A 104 -9.08 -2.89 -9.71
CA PRO A 104 -7.62 -2.75 -9.65
C PRO A 104 -7.06 -2.51 -8.24
N PRO A 105 -7.67 -1.71 -7.35
CA PRO A 105 -7.14 -1.49 -6.00
C PRO A 105 -7.08 -2.77 -5.17
N ARG A 106 -8.05 -3.67 -5.34
CA ARG A 106 -8.05 -4.98 -4.66
C ARG A 106 -6.95 -5.87 -5.22
N LEU A 107 -6.72 -5.87 -6.52
CA LEU A 107 -5.64 -6.64 -7.15
C LEU A 107 -4.27 -6.12 -6.71
N LEU A 108 -4.05 -4.81 -6.70
CA LEU A 108 -2.83 -4.20 -6.19
C LEU A 108 -2.60 -4.56 -4.72
N ALA A 109 -3.61 -4.41 -3.87
CA ALA A 109 -3.49 -4.78 -2.46
C ALA A 109 -3.18 -6.28 -2.25
N LYS A 110 -3.91 -7.17 -2.91
CA LYS A 110 -3.79 -8.63 -2.68
C LYS A 110 -2.64 -9.30 -3.43
N ARG A 111 -2.16 -8.72 -4.53
CA ARG A 111 -1.07 -9.27 -5.35
C ARG A 111 0.23 -8.50 -5.13
N TRP A 112 0.27 -7.22 -5.49
CA TRP A 112 1.46 -6.40 -5.28
C TRP A 112 1.78 -6.27 -3.78
N GLY A 113 0.79 -5.98 -2.94
CA GLY A 113 0.98 -5.90 -1.49
C GLY A 113 1.52 -7.21 -0.89
N TRP A 114 1.08 -8.37 -1.39
CA TRP A 114 1.61 -9.66 -0.95
C TRP A 114 3.08 -9.88 -1.33
N VAL A 115 3.49 -9.46 -2.52
CA VAL A 115 4.88 -9.57 -2.98
C VAL A 115 5.78 -8.55 -2.29
N THR A 116 5.27 -7.35 -1.99
CA THR A 116 6.02 -6.28 -1.34
C THR A 116 6.21 -6.56 0.16
N PHE A 117 5.14 -6.96 0.85
CA PHE A 117 5.14 -7.24 2.30
C PHE A 117 5.40 -8.73 2.56
N ARG A 118 6.49 -9.28 2.02
CA ARG A 118 6.77 -10.73 2.01
C ARG A 118 6.84 -11.42 3.37
N GLY A 119 7.06 -10.67 4.46
CA GLY A 119 7.01 -11.23 5.81
C GLY A 119 5.59 -11.58 6.27
N ALA A 120 4.57 -11.10 5.56
CA ALA A 120 3.16 -11.26 5.90
C ALA A 120 2.46 -12.30 5.00
N PRO A 121 1.39 -12.97 5.51
CA PRO A 121 0.46 -13.66 4.64
C PRO A 121 -0.22 -12.65 3.70
N ARG A 122 -1.01 -13.17 2.72
CA ARG A 122 -1.74 -12.31 1.78
C ARG A 122 -2.51 -11.19 2.52
N PRO A 123 -2.36 -9.92 2.11
CA PRO A 123 -2.97 -8.81 2.84
C PRO A 123 -4.49 -8.93 2.97
N LYS A 124 -5.00 -8.53 4.13
CA LYS A 124 -6.44 -8.38 4.36
C LYS A 124 -6.95 -7.21 3.52
N TYR A 125 -8.15 -7.36 2.97
CA TYR A 125 -8.79 -6.32 2.16
C TYR A 125 -10.24 -6.14 2.61
N LEU A 126 -10.48 -5.06 3.35
CA LEU A 126 -11.78 -4.70 3.92
C LEU A 126 -12.30 -3.52 3.13
N ALA A 127 -13.43 -3.70 2.45
CA ALA A 127 -13.98 -2.70 1.55
C ALA A 127 -15.46 -2.44 1.83
N LEU A 128 -15.81 -1.16 1.93
CA LEU A 128 -17.19 -0.68 1.94
C LEU A 128 -17.50 -0.08 0.56
N TYR A 129 -18.59 -0.53 -0.05
CA TYR A 129 -19.00 -0.12 -1.39
C TYR A 129 -20.20 0.81 -1.33
N ASP A 130 -20.47 1.49 -2.44
CA ASP A 130 -21.65 2.33 -2.65
C ASP A 130 -21.81 3.42 -1.57
N MET A 131 -20.70 4.08 -1.22
CA MET A 131 -20.69 5.04 -0.10
C MET A 131 -21.69 6.18 -0.29
N ASN A 132 -21.98 6.56 -1.53
CA ASN A 132 -22.89 7.66 -1.85
C ASN A 132 -24.35 7.35 -1.49
N ASN A 133 -24.73 6.07 -1.43
CA ASN A 133 -26.08 5.61 -1.11
C ASN A 133 -26.10 4.75 0.17
N ASN A 134 -25.07 4.89 1.00
CA ASN A 134 -24.89 4.08 2.19
C ASN A 134 -25.80 4.56 3.33
N ASN A 135 -26.17 3.66 4.24
CA ASN A 135 -27.00 3.97 5.39
C ASN A 135 -26.22 3.70 6.70
N PRO A 136 -26.67 4.24 7.85
CA PRO A 136 -25.99 4.06 9.13
C PRO A 136 -25.79 2.58 9.52
N GLU A 137 -26.76 1.72 9.23
CA GLU A 137 -26.69 0.28 9.56
C GLU A 137 -25.52 -0.42 8.85
N ARG A 138 -25.39 -0.22 7.53
CA ARG A 138 -24.30 -0.79 6.72
C ARG A 138 -22.95 -0.20 7.10
N LEU A 139 -22.90 1.10 7.40
CA LEU A 139 -21.68 1.75 7.88
C LEU A 139 -21.24 1.14 9.22
N ASN A 140 -22.14 1.01 10.18
CA ASN A 140 -21.85 0.44 11.49
C ASN A 140 -21.40 -1.03 11.36
N ALA A 141 -22.10 -1.84 10.56
CA ALA A 141 -21.71 -3.22 10.31
C ALA A 141 -20.30 -3.33 9.68
N PHE A 142 -19.93 -2.39 8.80
CA PHE A 142 -18.57 -2.34 8.26
C PHE A 142 -17.54 -1.92 9.32
N GLN A 143 -17.85 -0.93 10.16
CA GLN A 143 -16.99 -0.52 11.27
C GLN A 143 -16.77 -1.67 12.26
N ASP A 144 -17.81 -2.43 12.59
CA ASP A 144 -17.72 -3.60 13.47
C ASP A 144 -16.86 -4.70 12.85
N LYS A 145 -17.02 -4.95 11.55
CA LYS A 145 -16.13 -5.86 10.81
C LYS A 145 -14.68 -5.41 10.87
N VAL A 146 -14.40 -4.12 10.65
CA VAL A 146 -13.04 -3.57 10.75
C VAL A 146 -12.51 -3.73 12.17
N ARG A 147 -13.31 -3.40 13.20
CA ARG A 147 -12.94 -3.55 14.61
C ARG A 147 -12.61 -5.00 14.96
N ALA A 148 -13.45 -5.94 14.56
CA ALA A 148 -13.25 -7.37 14.82
C ALA A 148 -11.99 -7.92 14.14
N GLU A 149 -11.71 -7.50 12.89
CA GLU A 149 -10.48 -7.89 12.20
C GLU A 149 -9.25 -7.26 12.84
N MET A 150 -9.30 -5.97 13.22
CA MET A 150 -8.17 -5.28 13.86
C MET A 150 -7.87 -5.79 15.27
N ALA A 151 -8.88 -6.24 16.02
CA ALA A 151 -8.69 -6.86 17.33
C ALA A 151 -7.91 -8.20 17.27
N ARG A 152 -7.88 -8.85 16.11
CA ARG A 152 -7.14 -10.10 15.84
C ARG A 152 -5.87 -9.86 15.02
N PHE A 153 -5.59 -8.60 14.68
CA PHE A 153 -4.50 -8.20 13.81
C PHE A 153 -3.19 -8.06 14.58
#